data_AF-A0A2E5RPJ6-F1
#
_entry.id   AF-A0A2E5RPJ6-F1
#
_cell.length_a   1.000
_cell.length_b   1.000
_cell.length_c   1.000
_cell.angle_alpha   90.00
_cell.angle_beta   90.00
_cell.angle_gamma   90.00
#
_symmetry.space_group_name_H-M   'P 1'
#
loop_
_entity.id
_entity.type
_entity.pdbx_description
1 polymer ?
#
loop_
_entity_poly.entity_id
_entity_poly.type
_entity_poly.pdbx_seq_one_letter_code
_entity_poly.pdbx_strand_id
1 'polypeptide(L)'
;MLVLFVLVVSIMQYQQNQLKLKLAEYEKIEEIKNAINNLNPKYFKYDAINKRHELRVNVLFSPGSPKIPNAIKHDLYKAGKELSEIINNLSVADNKIKYLVIIEGMAARYNDPSQKWKNSDPDYIERTYKLSYDRAKALFQFWQSKGIFFDENVFEIVLAGSGWYGAGRYKDGEEGNNKRFLIQIIPKVGEINPASYLRIENKLRSLPKLIPNNDNGKFVFTEIIVYPSSSTVIASYEDGHNWGSSKYKYHLSKEGVITFNLIDSYEN
;
A
#
# COMPACT_ATOMS: atom_id res chain seq x y z
N MET A 1 -12.49 22.57 -34.94
CA MET A 1 -12.59 23.10 -33.56
C MET A 1 -13.32 22.15 -32.60
N LEU A 2 -14.51 21.66 -32.96
CA LEU A 2 -15.36 20.80 -32.11
C LEU A 2 -14.75 19.42 -31.75
N VAL A 3 -14.13 18.74 -32.73
CA VAL A 3 -13.49 17.42 -32.51
C VAL A 3 -12.33 17.53 -31.51
N LEU A 4 -11.51 18.58 -31.63
CA LEU A 4 -10.42 18.85 -30.69
C LEU A 4 -10.97 19.13 -29.28
N PHE A 5 -12.08 19.85 -29.17
CA PHE A 5 -12.73 20.12 -27.90
C PHE A 5 -13.23 18.84 -27.20
N VAL A 6 -13.96 17.97 -27.92
CA VAL A 6 -14.44 16.69 -27.39
C VAL A 6 -13.27 15.81 -26.92
N LEU A 7 -12.17 15.81 -27.67
CA LEU A 7 -11.00 15.00 -27.39
C LEU A 7 -10.25 15.50 -26.14
N VAL A 8 -10.09 16.82 -26.04
CA VAL A 8 -9.51 17.47 -24.86
C VAL A 8 -10.36 17.18 -23.61
N VAL A 9 -11.69 17.32 -23.69
CA VAL A 9 -12.60 16.99 -22.58
C VAL A 9 -12.48 15.52 -22.18
N SER A 10 -12.38 14.61 -23.15
CA SER A 10 -12.22 13.17 -22.89
C SER A 10 -10.90 12.84 -22.18
N ILE A 11 -9.80 13.46 -22.62
CA ILE A 11 -8.48 13.32 -21.97
C ILE A 11 -8.52 13.88 -20.55
N MET A 12 -9.12 15.06 -20.35
CA MET A 12 -9.25 15.67 -19.02
C MET A 12 -10.07 14.78 -18.08
N GLN A 13 -11.19 14.22 -18.54
CA GLN A 13 -12.01 13.28 -17.75
C GLN A 13 -11.25 12.01 -17.38
N TYR A 14 -10.49 11.44 -18.33
CA TYR A 14 -9.63 10.29 -18.06
C TYR A 14 -8.58 10.62 -16.99
N GLN A 15 -7.87 11.75 -17.13
CA GLN A 15 -6.88 12.20 -16.15
C GLN A 15 -7.51 12.48 -14.77
N GLN A 16 -8.70 13.09 -14.73
CA GLN A 16 -9.43 13.34 -13.50
C GLN A 16 -9.80 12.04 -12.79
N ASN A 17 -10.25 11.03 -13.54
CA ASN A 17 -10.54 9.71 -12.97
C ASN A 17 -9.27 9.05 -12.43
N GLN A 18 -8.15 9.09 -13.15
CA GLN A 18 -6.88 8.57 -12.65
C GLN A 18 -6.42 9.30 -11.39
N LEU A 19 -6.61 10.61 -11.32
CA LEU A 19 -6.26 11.41 -10.15
C LEU A 19 -7.14 11.08 -8.95
N LYS A 20 -8.47 10.92 -9.15
CA LYS A 20 -9.40 10.47 -8.10
C LYS A 20 -8.99 9.12 -7.53
N LEU A 21 -8.54 8.19 -8.36
CA LEU A 21 -8.09 6.87 -7.92
C LEU A 21 -6.83 6.93 -7.07
N LYS A 22 -5.83 7.67 -7.54
CA LYS A 22 -4.60 7.90 -6.77
C LYS A 22 -4.90 8.61 -5.44
N LEU A 23 -5.87 9.52 -5.42
CA LEU A 23 -6.28 10.21 -4.20
C LEU A 23 -6.92 9.24 -3.21
N ALA A 24 -7.85 8.40 -3.65
CA ALA A 24 -8.48 7.40 -2.78
C ALA A 24 -7.46 6.39 -2.20
N GLU A 25 -6.49 5.96 -3.02
CA GLU A 25 -5.39 5.11 -2.57
C GLU A 25 -4.52 5.81 -1.50
N TYR A 26 -4.18 7.08 -1.76
CA TYR A 26 -3.40 7.88 -0.82
C TYR A 26 -4.13 8.08 0.51
N GLU A 27 -5.40 8.44 0.49
CA GLU A 27 -6.23 8.60 1.69
C GLU A 27 -6.30 7.31 2.50
N LYS A 28 -6.41 6.16 1.83
CA LYS A 28 -6.41 4.85 2.50
C LYS A 28 -5.08 4.53 3.16
N ILE A 29 -3.96 4.83 2.49
CA ILE A 29 -2.62 4.68 3.06
C ILE A 29 -2.47 5.55 4.30
N GLU A 30 -2.96 6.79 4.28
CA GLU A 30 -2.92 7.69 5.43
C GLU A 30 -3.80 7.20 6.59
N GLU A 31 -5.01 6.70 6.32
CA GLU A 31 -5.88 6.07 7.33
C GLU A 31 -5.14 4.92 8.05
N ILE A 32 -4.51 4.04 7.27
CA ILE A 32 -3.77 2.90 7.81
C ILE A 32 -2.57 3.35 8.63
N LYS A 33 -1.79 4.32 8.12
CA LYS A 33 -0.67 4.88 8.89
C LYS A 33 -1.16 5.45 10.21
N ASN A 34 -2.26 6.19 10.22
CA ASN A 34 -2.82 6.77 11.43
C ASN A 34 -3.28 5.70 12.41
N ALA A 35 -3.97 4.66 11.93
CA ALA A 35 -4.40 3.54 12.78
C ALA A 35 -3.21 2.81 13.42
N ILE A 36 -2.14 2.56 12.65
CA ILE A 36 -0.93 1.92 13.17
C ILE A 36 -0.19 2.87 14.12
N ASN A 37 -0.06 4.15 13.80
CA ASN A 37 0.61 5.14 14.66
C ASN A 37 -0.13 5.38 15.98
N ASN A 38 -1.43 5.11 16.02
CA ASN A 38 -2.28 5.18 17.21
C ASN A 38 -2.25 3.89 18.05
N LEU A 39 -1.34 2.95 17.76
CA LEU A 39 -1.01 1.84 18.67
C LEU A 39 -0.71 2.39 20.08
N ASN A 40 -1.13 1.65 21.10
CA ASN A 40 -1.05 2.07 22.48
C ASN A 40 0.40 2.45 22.83
N PRO A 41 0.63 3.71 23.23
CA PRO A 41 1.97 4.22 23.49
C PRO A 41 2.66 3.50 24.66
N LYS A 42 1.89 2.73 25.45
CA LYS A 42 2.41 1.83 26.48
C LYS A 42 3.26 0.70 25.89
N TYR A 43 2.84 0.11 24.77
CA TYR A 43 3.50 -1.06 24.20
C TYR A 43 4.28 -0.72 22.93
N PHE A 44 3.90 0.32 22.20
CA PHE A 44 4.54 0.70 20.95
C PHE A 44 5.01 2.14 21.00
N LYS A 45 6.12 2.42 20.31
CA LYS A 45 6.55 3.78 20.03
C LYS A 45 6.91 3.89 18.57
N TYR A 46 6.27 4.84 17.90
CA TYR A 46 6.61 5.17 16.55
C TYR A 46 7.95 5.93 16.51
N ASP A 47 8.89 5.41 15.73
CA ASP A 47 10.13 6.06 15.36
C ASP A 47 9.93 6.74 14.00
N ALA A 48 9.67 8.04 14.03
CA ALA A 48 9.40 8.82 12.82
C ALA A 48 10.61 8.91 11.87
N ILE A 49 11.83 8.81 12.40
CA ILE A 49 13.07 8.88 11.62
C ILE A 49 13.22 7.60 10.80
N ASN A 50 13.00 6.45 11.46
CA ASN A 50 13.15 5.15 10.83
C ASN A 50 11.84 4.55 10.29
N LYS A 51 10.72 5.26 10.42
CA LYS A 51 9.37 4.88 9.94
C LYS A 51 8.95 3.47 10.37
N ARG A 52 9.14 3.13 11.66
CA ARG A 52 8.81 1.82 12.24
C ARG A 52 8.38 1.94 13.70
N HIS A 53 7.82 0.87 14.25
CA HIS A 53 7.42 0.82 15.66
C HIS A 53 8.45 0.05 16.49
N GLU A 54 8.83 0.61 17.62
CA GLU A 54 9.58 -0.07 18.67
C GLU A 54 8.59 -0.70 19.64
N LEU A 55 8.78 -1.99 19.95
CA LEU A 55 8.01 -2.64 21.01
C LEU A 55 8.61 -2.23 22.36
N ARG A 56 7.95 -1.29 23.06
CA ARG A 56 8.36 -0.70 24.35
C ARG A 56 8.16 -1.61 25.55
N VAL A 57 8.19 -2.91 25.35
CA VAL A 57 8.31 -3.84 26.46
C VAL A 57 9.79 -3.92 26.79
N ASN A 58 10.20 -3.55 28.00
CA ASN A 58 11.60 -3.58 28.39
C ASN A 58 12.07 -5.05 28.46
N VAL A 59 12.68 -5.54 27.38
CA VAL A 59 13.03 -6.96 27.25
C VAL A 59 14.37 -7.20 27.91
N LEU A 60 14.34 -7.48 29.21
CA LEU A 60 15.51 -7.88 29.96
C LEU A 60 15.89 -9.34 29.67
N PHE A 61 16.26 -9.64 28.42
CA PHE A 61 16.86 -10.93 28.09
C PHE A 61 18.09 -11.17 28.96
N SER A 62 18.20 -12.40 29.47
CA SER A 62 19.47 -12.89 30.01
C SER A 62 20.55 -12.86 28.92
N PRO A 63 21.81 -12.55 29.25
CA PRO A 63 22.91 -12.56 28.29
C PRO A 63 22.97 -13.88 27.51
N GLY A 64 23.13 -13.80 26.19
CA GLY A 64 23.24 -14.98 25.32
C GLY A 64 21.97 -15.83 25.18
N SER A 65 20.84 -15.44 25.79
CA SER A 65 19.61 -16.23 25.78
C SER A 65 18.53 -15.61 24.90
N PRO A 66 17.83 -16.43 24.09
CA PRO A 66 16.61 -16.03 23.40
C PRO A 66 15.34 -16.24 24.26
N LYS A 67 15.48 -16.83 25.46
CA LYS A 67 14.33 -17.17 26.31
C LYS A 67 13.64 -15.90 26.82
N ILE A 68 12.35 -15.78 26.54
CA ILE A 68 11.50 -14.69 27.05
C ILE A 68 11.35 -14.82 28.57
N PRO A 69 11.79 -13.80 29.35
CA PRO A 69 11.59 -13.78 30.80
C PRO A 69 10.11 -13.82 31.18
N ASN A 70 9.77 -14.53 32.26
CA ASN A 70 8.37 -14.64 32.70
C ASN A 70 7.76 -13.28 33.06
N ALA A 71 8.55 -12.38 33.64
CA ALA A 71 8.11 -11.05 34.09
C ALA A 71 7.48 -10.20 32.97
N ILE A 72 7.92 -10.38 31.72
CA ILE A 72 7.47 -9.56 30.58
C ILE A 72 6.42 -10.24 29.70
N LYS A 73 6.13 -11.53 29.94
CA LYS A 73 5.21 -12.30 29.09
C LYS A 73 3.83 -11.67 29.03
N HIS A 74 3.36 -11.10 30.13
CA HIS A 74 2.04 -10.44 30.18
C HIS A 74 1.97 -9.23 29.25
N ASP A 75 2.99 -8.36 29.28
CA ASP A 75 3.04 -7.18 28.42
C ASP A 75 3.25 -7.55 26.95
N LEU A 76 4.09 -8.55 26.66
CA LEU A 76 4.24 -9.08 25.31
C LEU A 76 2.93 -9.68 24.78
N TYR A 77 2.17 -10.37 25.62
CA TYR A 77 0.86 -10.91 25.25
C TYR A 77 -0.11 -9.77 24.91
N LYS A 78 -0.21 -8.75 25.76
CA LYS A 78 -1.07 -7.59 25.49
C LYS A 78 -0.69 -6.85 24.22
N ALA A 79 0.61 -6.65 24.00
CA ALA A 79 1.10 -6.00 22.78
C ALA A 79 0.78 -6.81 21.51
N GLY A 80 0.96 -8.14 21.55
CA GLY A 80 0.62 -9.01 20.41
C GLY A 80 -0.89 -9.05 20.15
N LYS A 81 -1.71 -9.08 21.21
CA LYS A 81 -3.16 -9.02 21.09
C LYS A 81 -3.62 -7.72 20.43
N GLU A 82 -3.09 -6.59 20.88
CA GLU A 82 -3.44 -5.28 20.33
C GLU A 82 -3.00 -5.13 18.87
N LEU A 83 -1.80 -5.61 18.53
CA LEU A 83 -1.31 -5.63 17.15
C LEU A 83 -2.24 -6.45 16.24
N SER A 84 -2.66 -7.63 16.70
CA SER A 84 -3.58 -8.50 15.98
C SER A 84 -4.96 -7.85 15.83
N GLU A 85 -5.50 -7.24 16.89
CA GLU A 85 -6.82 -6.57 16.87
C GLU A 85 -6.83 -5.37 15.91
N ILE A 86 -5.83 -4.48 15.95
CA ILE A 86 -5.79 -3.32 15.05
C ILE A 86 -5.72 -3.77 13.60
N ILE A 87 -4.85 -4.72 13.28
CA ILE A 87 -4.69 -5.12 11.88
C ILE A 87 -5.88 -5.96 11.40
N ASN A 88 -6.49 -6.77 12.26
CA ASN A 88 -7.75 -7.45 11.93
C ASN A 88 -8.87 -6.43 11.67
N ASN A 89 -9.02 -5.40 12.51
CA ASN A 89 -10.02 -4.34 12.29
C ASN A 89 -9.79 -3.59 10.97
N LEU A 90 -8.53 -3.35 10.60
CA LEU A 90 -8.18 -2.73 9.31
C LEU A 90 -8.44 -3.66 8.12
N SER A 91 -8.21 -4.97 8.27
CA SER A 91 -8.41 -5.97 7.22
C SER A 91 -9.89 -6.24 6.92
N VAL A 92 -10.76 -6.24 7.94
CA VAL A 92 -12.21 -6.49 7.79
C VAL A 92 -12.90 -5.37 7.01
N ALA A 93 -12.38 -4.14 7.11
CA ALA A 93 -12.91 -3.01 6.36
C ALA A 93 -12.57 -3.08 4.86
N ASP A 94 -11.51 -3.80 4.48
CA ASP A 94 -11.01 -3.81 3.10
C ASP A 94 -10.20 -5.09 2.81
N ASN A 95 -10.88 -6.14 2.31
CA ASN A 95 -10.32 -7.47 1.99
C ASN A 95 -9.19 -7.47 0.92
N LYS A 96 -8.62 -6.31 0.58
CA LYS A 96 -7.62 -6.13 -0.47
C LYS A 96 -6.25 -5.69 0.04
N ILE A 97 -6.11 -5.42 1.35
CA ILE A 97 -4.86 -4.90 1.91
C ILE A 97 -4.13 -6.01 2.64
N LYS A 98 -2.94 -6.36 2.11
CA LYS A 98 -2.01 -7.27 2.78
C LYS A 98 -1.00 -6.47 3.58
N TYR A 99 -0.44 -7.05 4.63
CA TYR A 99 0.52 -6.39 5.50
C TYR A 99 1.81 -7.21 5.59
N LEU A 100 2.94 -6.59 5.29
CA LEU A 100 4.25 -7.13 5.65
C LEU A 100 4.54 -6.74 7.09
N VAL A 101 4.68 -7.72 7.98
CA VAL A 101 5.09 -7.51 9.36
C VAL A 101 6.48 -8.08 9.55
N ILE A 102 7.44 -7.21 9.83
CA ILE A 102 8.82 -7.60 10.15
C ILE A 102 8.94 -7.60 11.67
N ILE A 103 9.18 -8.77 12.24
CA ILE A 103 9.52 -8.93 13.66
C ILE A 103 11.03 -9.08 13.74
N GLU A 104 11.69 -8.04 14.20
CA GLU A 104 13.15 -7.98 14.32
C GLU A 104 13.56 -8.06 15.78
N GLY A 105 14.43 -9.02 16.10
CA GLY A 105 15.10 -9.08 17.39
C GLY A 105 16.42 -8.32 17.34
N MET A 106 16.75 -7.63 18.44
CA MET A 106 18.02 -6.93 18.59
C MET A 106 18.84 -7.48 19.76
N ALA A 107 20.15 -7.29 19.66
CA ALA A 107 21.11 -7.54 20.72
C ALA A 107 21.90 -6.28 21.08
N ALA A 108 22.33 -6.25 22.34
CA ALA A 108 23.26 -5.26 22.84
C ALA A 108 24.70 -5.71 22.58
N ARG A 109 25.57 -4.73 22.37
CA ARG A 109 27.02 -4.91 22.37
C ARG A 109 27.52 -5.23 23.77
N TYR A 110 28.68 -5.88 23.82
CA TYR A 110 29.44 -6.00 25.04
C TYR A 110 29.98 -4.63 25.45
N ASN A 111 29.55 -4.14 26.63
CA ASN A 111 30.01 -2.87 27.18
C ASN A 111 31.15 -3.04 28.21
N ASP A 112 31.31 -4.24 28.75
CA ASP A 112 32.44 -4.58 29.64
C ASP A 112 33.77 -4.42 28.86
N PRO A 113 34.72 -3.59 29.32
CA PRO A 113 36.01 -3.40 28.68
C PRO A 113 36.75 -4.71 28.39
N SER A 114 36.66 -5.70 29.28
CA SER A 114 37.31 -7.01 29.13
C SER A 114 36.70 -7.88 28.02
N GLN A 115 35.48 -7.54 27.59
CA GLN A 115 34.71 -8.29 26.59
C GLN A 115 34.48 -7.52 25.30
N LYS A 116 34.90 -6.24 25.23
CA LYS A 116 34.62 -5.34 24.11
C LYS A 116 35.19 -5.84 22.79
N TRP A 117 36.28 -6.62 22.83
CA TRP A 117 36.87 -7.29 21.66
C TRP A 117 35.89 -8.18 20.91
N LYS A 118 34.90 -8.77 21.60
CA LYS A 118 33.85 -9.60 21.01
C LYS A 118 32.96 -8.85 20.02
N ASN A 119 32.87 -7.52 20.15
CA ASN A 119 32.09 -6.71 19.22
C ASN A 119 32.77 -6.58 17.83
N SER A 120 34.04 -6.96 17.73
CA SER A 120 34.84 -6.93 16.49
C SER A 120 35.25 -8.31 16.01
N ASP A 121 34.95 -9.35 16.78
CA ASP A 121 35.25 -10.74 16.45
C ASP A 121 34.17 -11.31 15.51
N PRO A 122 34.53 -11.82 14.32
CA PRO A 122 33.56 -12.33 13.34
C PRO A 122 32.65 -13.44 13.88
N ASP A 123 33.17 -14.36 14.69
CA ASP A 123 32.39 -15.47 15.23
C ASP A 123 31.37 -14.99 16.25
N TYR A 124 31.73 -14.01 17.08
CA TYR A 124 30.78 -13.38 18.00
C TYR A 124 29.73 -12.55 17.29
N ILE A 125 30.10 -11.86 16.21
CA ILE A 125 29.15 -11.12 15.37
C ILE A 125 28.11 -12.10 14.79
N GLU A 126 28.54 -13.20 14.20
CA GLU A 126 27.66 -14.20 13.60
C GLU A 126 26.72 -14.85 14.64
N ARG A 127 27.26 -15.23 15.80
CA ARG A 127 26.44 -15.73 16.92
C ARG A 127 25.40 -14.73 17.38
N THR A 128 25.69 -13.43 17.28
CA THR A 128 24.77 -12.37 17.68
C THR A 128 23.65 -12.19 16.66
N TYR A 129 23.93 -12.29 15.35
CA TYR A 129 22.88 -12.34 14.34
C TYR A 129 21.93 -13.50 14.61
N LYS A 130 22.48 -14.71 14.82
CA LYS A 130 21.68 -15.89 15.19
C LYS A 130 20.85 -15.68 16.46
N LEU A 131 21.46 -15.19 17.54
CA LEU A 131 20.76 -14.91 18.80
C LEU A 131 19.60 -13.93 18.60
N SER A 132 19.83 -12.87 17.83
CA SER A 132 18.82 -11.85 17.57
C SER A 132 17.65 -12.39 16.74
N TYR A 133 17.92 -13.26 15.76
CA TYR A 133 16.89 -13.99 15.03
C TYR A 133 16.12 -14.95 15.95
N ASP A 134 16.81 -15.72 16.78
CA ASP A 134 16.20 -16.67 17.71
C ASP A 134 15.28 -15.96 18.72
N ARG A 135 15.59 -14.71 19.10
CA ARG A 135 14.71 -13.87 19.91
C ARG A 135 13.43 -13.51 19.16
N ALA A 136 13.53 -13.04 17.91
CA ALA A 136 12.36 -12.73 17.09
C ALA A 136 11.45 -13.96 16.93
N LYS A 137 12.06 -15.12 16.65
CA LYS A 137 11.36 -16.40 16.59
C LYS A 137 10.68 -16.77 17.91
N ALA A 138 11.36 -16.58 19.04
CA ALA A 138 10.78 -16.85 20.35
C ALA A 138 9.56 -15.97 20.65
N LEU A 139 9.57 -14.70 20.23
CA LEU A 139 8.41 -13.80 20.37
C LEU A 139 7.23 -14.28 19.53
N PHE A 140 7.48 -14.61 18.26
CA PHE A 140 6.45 -15.10 17.37
C PHE A 140 5.82 -16.39 17.87
N GLN A 141 6.64 -17.37 18.28
CA GLN A 141 6.15 -18.62 18.87
C GLN A 141 5.41 -18.39 20.19
N PHE A 142 5.87 -17.44 21.01
CA PHE A 142 5.17 -17.07 22.22
C PHE A 142 3.76 -16.54 21.93
N TRP A 143 3.60 -15.65 20.95
CA TRP A 143 2.29 -15.17 20.52
C TRP A 143 1.38 -16.29 20.01
N GLN A 144 1.90 -17.18 19.16
CA GLN A 144 1.15 -18.36 18.70
C GLN A 144 0.70 -19.25 19.85
N SER A 145 1.57 -19.50 20.84
CA SER A 145 1.22 -20.28 22.04
C SER A 145 0.14 -19.64 22.92
N LYS A 146 -0.14 -18.35 22.70
CA LYS A 146 -1.18 -17.58 23.39
C LYS A 146 -2.44 -17.38 22.55
N GLY A 147 -2.54 -18.05 21.40
CA GLY A 147 -3.69 -17.94 20.50
C GLY A 147 -3.72 -16.65 19.68
N ILE A 148 -2.59 -15.92 19.60
CA ILE A 148 -2.46 -14.77 18.71
C ILE A 148 -1.93 -15.28 17.38
N PHE A 149 -2.80 -15.31 16.39
CA PHE A 149 -2.50 -15.77 15.04
C PHE A 149 -2.58 -14.61 14.05
N PHE A 150 -1.72 -14.67 13.05
CA PHE A 150 -1.69 -13.74 11.92
C PHE A 150 -2.14 -14.54 10.70
N ASP A 151 -3.33 -14.24 10.19
CA ASP A 151 -3.88 -14.91 9.00
C ASP A 151 -2.93 -14.71 7.81
N GLU A 152 -2.42 -15.79 7.24
CA GLU A 152 -1.49 -15.75 6.10
C GLU A 152 -2.07 -15.09 4.84
N ASN A 153 -3.40 -14.98 4.74
CA ASN A 153 -4.05 -14.26 3.65
C ASN A 153 -3.94 -12.73 3.79
N VAL A 154 -3.80 -12.25 5.04
CA VAL A 154 -3.73 -10.84 5.39
C VAL A 154 -2.29 -10.43 5.71
N PHE A 155 -1.53 -11.29 6.35
CA PHE A 155 -0.21 -11.01 6.89
C PHE A 155 0.88 -11.83 6.22
N GLU A 156 1.93 -11.15 5.80
CA GLU A 156 3.22 -11.73 5.49
C GLU A 156 4.17 -11.46 6.66
N ILE A 157 4.49 -12.48 7.44
CA ILE A 157 5.38 -12.35 8.60
C ILE A 157 6.81 -12.67 8.20
N VAL A 158 7.73 -11.74 8.45
CA VAL A 158 9.18 -11.93 8.29
C VAL A 158 9.86 -11.85 9.66
N LEU A 159 10.58 -12.90 10.02
CA LEU A 159 11.40 -12.92 11.23
C LEU A 159 12.83 -12.51 10.87
N ALA A 160 13.37 -11.51 11.57
CA ALA A 160 14.68 -10.95 11.31
C ALA A 160 15.53 -10.85 12.58
N GLY A 161 16.85 -10.91 12.41
CA GLY A 161 17.82 -10.66 13.46
C GLY A 161 18.90 -9.71 12.96
N SER A 162 19.01 -8.53 13.56
CA SER A 162 19.98 -7.51 13.15
C SER A 162 21.27 -7.50 13.98
N GLY A 163 21.42 -8.48 14.87
CA GLY A 163 22.50 -8.52 15.85
C GLY A 163 22.54 -7.22 16.65
N TRP A 164 23.69 -6.55 16.62
CA TRP A 164 23.88 -5.22 17.22
C TRP A 164 24.13 -4.12 16.18
N TYR A 165 23.68 -4.32 14.94
CA TYR A 165 23.82 -3.34 13.83
C TYR A 165 22.50 -2.74 13.36
N GLY A 166 21.36 -3.12 13.94
CA GLY A 166 20.07 -2.52 13.60
C GLY A 166 20.07 -0.99 13.73
N ALA A 167 19.21 -0.29 12.98
CA ALA A 167 19.15 1.17 13.01
C ALA A 167 18.45 1.69 14.28
N GLY A 168 18.59 3.00 14.58
CA GLY A 168 17.91 3.63 15.73
C GLY A 168 18.38 3.11 17.09
N ARG A 169 19.66 2.79 17.23
CA ARG A 169 20.23 2.23 18.46
C ARG A 169 20.37 3.27 19.55
N TYR A 170 20.14 2.83 20.79
CA TYR A 170 20.60 3.52 21.98
C TYR A 170 22.12 3.46 22.02
N LYS A 171 22.75 4.57 22.39
CA LYS A 171 24.22 4.70 22.46
C LYS A 171 24.67 4.79 23.93
N ASP A 172 25.97 4.66 24.13
CA ASP A 172 26.63 4.93 25.40
C ASP A 172 26.06 4.09 26.57
N GLY A 173 25.75 4.72 27.71
CA GLY A 173 25.25 4.05 28.93
C GLY A 173 23.92 3.31 28.74
N GLU A 174 23.24 3.51 27.62
CA GLU A 174 21.95 2.90 27.30
C GLU A 174 22.06 1.68 26.38
N GLU A 175 23.27 1.20 26.06
CA GLU A 175 23.48 0.04 25.16
C GLU A 175 22.66 -1.19 25.58
N GLY A 176 22.40 -1.37 26.88
CA GLY A 176 21.54 -2.44 27.41
C GLY A 176 20.11 -2.42 26.86
N ASN A 177 19.57 -1.25 26.51
CA ASN A 177 18.24 -1.05 25.93
C ASN A 177 18.15 -1.54 24.47
N ASN A 178 19.28 -1.89 23.84
CA ASN A 178 19.29 -2.54 22.52
C ASN A 178 18.90 -4.03 22.57
N LYS A 179 18.68 -4.61 23.76
CA LYS A 179 18.02 -5.92 23.90
C LYS A 179 16.51 -5.73 23.77
N ARG A 180 16.01 -5.52 22.56
CA ARG A 180 14.59 -5.21 22.33
C ARG A 180 14.07 -5.89 21.06
N PHE A 181 12.79 -5.66 20.80
CA PHE A 181 12.16 -6.01 19.54
C PHE A 181 11.78 -4.74 18.77
N LEU A 182 11.98 -4.79 17.45
CA LEU A 182 11.45 -3.82 16.52
C LEU A 182 10.37 -4.50 15.70
N ILE A 183 9.25 -3.80 15.49
CA ILE A 183 8.14 -4.28 14.68
C ILE A 183 7.88 -3.25 13.60
N GLN A 184 8.00 -3.69 12.35
CA GLN A 184 7.65 -2.87 11.21
C GLN A 184 6.41 -3.45 10.54
N ILE A 185 5.42 -2.60 10.27
CA ILE A 185 4.20 -2.98 9.57
C ILE A 185 4.16 -2.13 8.31
N ILE A 186 4.19 -2.78 7.16
CA ILE A 186 4.19 -2.12 5.85
C ILE A 186 2.92 -2.58 5.12
N PRO A 187 1.97 -1.68 4.86
CA PRO A 187 0.81 -2.03 4.03
C PRO A 187 1.27 -2.29 2.60
N LYS A 188 0.88 -3.44 2.05
CA LYS A 188 0.96 -3.80 0.63
C LYS A 188 -0.42 -3.55 0.04
N VAL A 189 -0.66 -2.30 -0.34
CA VAL A 189 -1.90 -1.93 -1.04
C VAL A 189 -1.77 -2.48 -2.46
N GLY A 190 -2.65 -3.43 -2.82
CA GLY A 190 -2.78 -3.89 -4.21
C GLY A 190 -3.53 -2.87 -5.07
N GLU A 191 -3.72 -3.15 -6.36
CA GLU A 191 -4.54 -2.28 -7.22
C GLU A 191 -5.95 -2.12 -6.65
N ILE A 192 -6.31 -0.89 -6.24
CA ILE A 192 -7.67 -0.57 -5.82
C ILE A 192 -8.55 -0.58 -7.07
N ASN A 193 -9.31 -1.67 -7.28
CA ASN A 193 -10.23 -1.74 -8.42
C ASN A 193 -11.28 -0.60 -8.35
N PRO A 194 -11.27 0.34 -9.30
CA PRO A 194 -12.17 1.50 -9.37
C PRO A 194 -13.65 1.15 -9.47
N ALA A 195 -14.00 -0.03 -9.97
CA ALA A 195 -15.36 -0.37 -10.40
C ALA A 195 -16.40 -0.30 -9.26
N SER A 196 -15.99 -0.53 -8.01
CA SER A 196 -16.89 -0.41 -6.84
C SER A 196 -17.23 1.05 -6.50
N TYR A 197 -16.33 2.00 -6.78
CA TYR A 197 -16.55 3.44 -6.53
C TYR A 197 -17.09 4.18 -7.76
N LEU A 198 -16.64 3.84 -8.97
CA LEU A 198 -17.19 4.38 -10.22
C LEU A 198 -18.64 3.97 -10.45
N ARG A 199 -19.11 2.81 -9.97
CA ARG A 199 -20.52 2.40 -10.14
C ARG A 199 -21.50 3.29 -9.37
N ILE A 200 -21.02 3.99 -8.33
CA ILE A 200 -21.83 4.93 -7.55
C ILE A 200 -21.83 6.33 -8.21
N GLU A 201 -20.74 6.73 -8.89
CA GLU A 201 -20.64 8.06 -9.52
C GLU A 201 -20.96 8.10 -11.04
N ASN A 202 -20.97 6.97 -11.77
CA ASN A 202 -21.17 6.93 -13.23
C ASN A 202 -22.62 7.13 -13.70
N LYS A 203 -23.39 7.98 -13.02
CA LYS A 203 -24.53 8.68 -13.63
C LYS A 203 -24.09 10.08 -14.08
N LEU A 204 -23.06 10.18 -14.93
CA LEU A 204 -22.63 11.46 -15.48
C LEU A 204 -23.09 11.64 -16.93
N ARG A 205 -24.23 12.32 -17.02
CA ARG A 205 -24.71 13.32 -18.00
C ARG A 205 -24.16 13.26 -19.43
N SER A 206 -25.11 13.12 -20.37
CA SER A 206 -24.99 13.44 -21.80
C SER A 206 -24.25 14.76 -22.04
N LEU A 207 -23.31 14.78 -23.00
CA LEU A 207 -22.74 16.01 -23.54
C LEU A 207 -23.84 16.82 -24.26
N PRO A 208 -23.73 18.17 -24.32
CA PRO A 208 -24.66 18.98 -25.10
C PRO A 208 -24.59 18.63 -26.60
N LYS A 209 -25.74 18.68 -27.30
CA LYS A 209 -25.85 18.52 -28.75
C LYS A 209 -24.84 19.43 -29.46
N LEU A 210 -24.03 18.87 -30.35
CA LEU A 210 -23.03 19.62 -31.11
C LEU A 210 -23.56 19.86 -32.53
N ILE A 211 -23.75 21.12 -32.92
CA ILE A 211 -24.15 21.51 -34.27
C ILE A 211 -22.89 21.95 -35.04
N PRO A 212 -22.45 21.25 -36.10
CA PRO A 212 -21.34 21.71 -36.92
C PRO A 212 -21.78 22.86 -37.84
N ASN A 213 -20.92 23.87 -38.00
CA ASN A 213 -21.17 25.00 -38.89
C ASN A 213 -20.53 24.71 -40.28
N ASN A 214 -21.42 24.31 -41.19
CA ASN A 214 -21.46 24.37 -42.67
C ASN A 214 -20.34 23.94 -43.64
N ASP A 215 -20.89 23.41 -44.75
CA ASP A 215 -20.45 23.38 -46.15
C ASP A 215 -19.34 22.40 -46.55
N ASN A 216 -19.74 21.14 -46.80
CA ASN A 216 -19.34 20.26 -47.94
C ASN A 216 -19.39 18.73 -47.66
N GLY A 217 -20.30 18.27 -46.81
CA GLY A 217 -20.56 16.82 -46.66
C GLY A 217 -21.39 16.55 -45.42
N LYS A 218 -22.63 16.11 -45.62
CA LYS A 218 -23.69 16.01 -44.61
C LYS A 218 -23.42 14.89 -43.61
N PHE A 219 -22.96 15.22 -42.40
CA PHE A 219 -23.28 14.44 -41.21
C PHE A 219 -23.42 15.39 -40.03
N VAL A 220 -24.64 15.53 -39.50
CA VAL A 220 -24.89 16.20 -38.23
C VAL A 220 -24.74 15.16 -37.14
N PHE A 221 -23.63 15.22 -36.40
CA PHE A 221 -23.45 14.31 -35.26
C PHE A 221 -24.38 14.72 -34.13
N THR A 222 -25.35 13.87 -33.83
CA THR A 222 -26.37 14.11 -32.80
C THR A 222 -25.86 13.71 -31.41
N GLU A 223 -24.97 12.71 -31.36
CA GLU A 223 -24.37 12.20 -30.13
C GLU A 223 -22.98 11.61 -30.41
N ILE A 224 -22.02 11.88 -29.52
CA ILE A 224 -20.69 11.28 -29.55
C ILE A 224 -20.43 10.64 -28.20
N ILE A 225 -20.21 9.33 -28.20
CA ILE A 225 -19.90 8.54 -27.00
C ILE A 225 -18.46 8.05 -27.12
N VAL A 226 -17.63 8.46 -26.16
CA VAL A 226 -16.21 8.08 -26.10
C VAL A 226 -16.03 6.99 -25.06
N TYR A 227 -15.33 5.92 -25.44
CA TYR A 227 -14.94 4.82 -24.56
C TYR A 227 -13.41 4.81 -24.40
N PRO A 228 -12.85 5.55 -23.41
CA PRO A 228 -11.40 5.70 -23.27
C PRO A 228 -10.69 4.38 -22.98
N SER A 229 -11.34 3.49 -22.23
CA SER A 229 -10.80 2.18 -21.84
C SER A 229 -10.61 1.22 -23.03
N SER A 230 -11.32 1.42 -24.13
CA SER A 230 -11.24 0.58 -25.33
C SER A 230 -10.69 1.30 -26.56
N SER A 231 -10.19 2.54 -26.40
CA SER A 231 -9.73 3.41 -27.49
C SER A 231 -10.72 3.52 -28.65
N THR A 232 -12.02 3.56 -28.32
CA THR A 232 -13.11 3.56 -29.30
C THR A 232 -13.96 4.82 -29.15
N VAL A 233 -14.43 5.36 -30.27
CA VAL A 233 -15.47 6.40 -30.32
C VAL A 233 -16.67 5.86 -31.11
N ILE A 234 -17.88 6.10 -30.63
CA ILE A 234 -19.11 5.92 -31.39
C ILE A 234 -19.65 7.30 -31.71
N ALA A 235 -19.88 7.58 -32.99
CA ALA A 235 -20.45 8.82 -33.46
C ALA A 235 -21.78 8.51 -34.14
N SER A 236 -22.87 9.01 -33.56
CA SER A 236 -24.22 8.90 -34.12
C SER A 236 -24.51 10.15 -34.94
N TYR A 237 -25.09 9.96 -36.12
CA TYR A 237 -25.43 11.04 -37.03
C TYR A 237 -26.85 10.89 -37.56
N GLU A 238 -27.43 12.02 -37.96
CA GLU A 238 -28.71 12.08 -38.65
C GLU A 238 -28.47 12.69 -40.04
N ASP A 239 -28.87 11.96 -41.09
CA ASP A 239 -28.90 12.47 -42.47
C ASP A 239 -30.34 12.40 -43.00
N GLY A 240 -31.01 13.56 -42.97
CA GLY A 240 -32.41 13.67 -43.36
C GLY A 240 -33.36 12.93 -42.40
N HIS A 241 -33.79 11.73 -42.78
CA HIS A 241 -34.71 10.87 -42.01
C HIS A 241 -34.07 9.58 -41.48
N ASN A 242 -32.80 9.31 -41.81
CA ASN A 242 -32.12 8.09 -41.43
C ASN A 242 -31.13 8.35 -40.29
N TRP A 243 -31.08 7.41 -39.36
CA TRP A 243 -30.18 7.45 -38.20
C TRP A 243 -29.06 6.45 -38.41
N GLY A 244 -27.82 6.96 -38.41
CA GLY A 244 -26.63 6.13 -38.54
C GLY A 244 -25.73 6.24 -37.31
N SER A 245 -24.92 5.21 -37.06
CA SER A 245 -23.84 5.27 -36.09
C SER A 245 -22.58 4.62 -36.64
N SER A 246 -21.45 5.28 -36.42
CA SER A 246 -20.15 4.80 -36.85
C SER A 246 -19.23 4.64 -35.65
N LYS A 247 -18.58 3.48 -35.57
CA LYS A 247 -17.62 3.14 -34.53
C LYS A 247 -16.21 3.30 -35.09
N TYR A 248 -15.36 4.04 -34.39
CA TYR A 248 -13.98 4.33 -34.80
C TYR A 248 -12.99 3.86 -33.74
N LYS A 249 -11.86 3.32 -34.18
CA LYS A 249 -10.68 3.09 -33.34
C LYS A 249 -9.76 4.27 -33.53
N TYR A 250 -9.37 4.94 -32.45
CA TYR A 250 -8.43 6.05 -32.55
C TYR A 250 -7.04 5.62 -32.09
N HIS A 251 -6.01 6.12 -32.78
CA HIS A 251 -4.62 5.97 -32.40
C HIS A 251 -3.95 7.33 -32.33
N LEU A 252 -3.22 7.57 -31.24
CA LEU A 252 -2.45 8.79 -31.01
C LEU A 252 -0.98 8.49 -31.33
N SER A 253 -0.43 9.15 -32.36
CA SER A 253 1.00 9.05 -32.65
C SER A 253 1.83 9.74 -31.59
N LYS A 254 3.13 9.41 -31.51
CA LYS A 254 4.09 10.08 -30.62
C LYS A 254 4.24 11.59 -30.91
N GLU A 255 3.80 12.03 -32.08
CA GLU A 255 3.83 13.42 -32.54
C GLU A 255 2.52 14.17 -32.26
N GLY A 256 1.57 13.54 -31.57
CA GLY A 256 0.29 14.15 -31.21
C GLY A 256 -0.76 14.16 -32.33
N VAL A 257 -0.50 13.46 -33.44
CA VAL A 257 -1.46 13.31 -34.54
C VAL A 257 -2.41 12.16 -34.24
N ILE A 258 -3.72 12.42 -34.35
CA ILE A 258 -4.75 11.43 -34.08
C ILE A 258 -5.32 10.93 -35.38
N THR A 259 -5.27 9.61 -35.56
CA THR A 259 -5.86 8.91 -36.70
C THR A 259 -7.08 8.14 -36.24
N PHE A 260 -8.19 8.28 -36.97
CA PHE A 260 -9.42 7.53 -36.73
C PHE A 260 -9.55 6.48 -37.83
N ASN A 261 -9.64 5.22 -37.43
CA ASN A 261 -9.92 4.12 -38.34
C ASN A 261 -11.35 3.66 -38.10
N LEU A 262 -12.19 3.71 -39.14
CA LEU A 262 -13.54 3.17 -39.07
C LEU A 262 -13.44 1.67 -38.74
N ILE A 263 -14.13 1.26 -37.68
CA ILE A 263 -14.26 -0.15 -37.27
C ILE A 263 -15.52 -0.73 -37.89
N ASP A 264 -16.63 -0.01 -37.75
CA ASP A 264 -17.95 -0.49 -38.16
C ASP A 264 -18.89 0.70 -38.38
N SER A 265 -19.84 0.55 -39.30
CA SER A 265 -20.86 1.56 -39.59
C SER A 265 -22.23 0.88 -39.70
N TYR A 266 -23.17 1.36 -38.90
CA TYR A 266 -24.54 0.87 -38.87
C TYR A 266 -25.45 1.99 -39.36
N GLU A 267 -26.13 1.77 -40.47
CA GLU A 267 -27.25 2.61 -40.93
C GLU A 267 -28.55 1.87 -40.57
N ASN A 268 -29.50 2.58 -39.95
CA ASN A 268 -30.89 2.13 -39.81
C ASN A 268 -31.76 2.74 -40.90
#